data_AF-A0A4Q4XRZ9-F1
#
_entry.id   AF-A0A4Q4XRZ9-F1
#
_cell.length_a   1.000
_cell.length_b   1.000
_cell.length_c   1.000
_cell.angle_alpha   90.00
_cell.angle_beta   90.00
_cell.angle_gamma   90.00
#
_symmetry.space_group_name_H-M   'P 1'
#
loop_
_entity.id
_entity.type
_entity.pdbx_description
1 polymer ?
#
loop_
_entity_poly.entity_id
_entity_poly.type
_entity_poly.pdbx_seq_one_letter_code
_entity_poly.pdbx_strand_id
1 'polypeptide(L)'
;MHFHNNHPERYGEYNQPTTPLFAFLARTQFSFYPPVKLQSYFNQKLSFWVETVAGAGIDLVPYGRREAAAFSKTPGIKEIRWVGGYDDTMGPKIRSIKYGPRVSDWSFEWDPDVEELVGEFWDLVHNPPLRIPGAWVD
;
A
#
# COMPACT_ATOMS: atom_id res chain seq x y z
N MET A 1 6.63 31.07 -8.83
CA MET A 1 6.88 29.70 -8.33
C MET A 1 6.39 29.67 -6.89
N HIS A 2 5.10 29.43 -6.69
CA HIS A 2 4.50 29.41 -5.35
C HIS A 2 4.46 27.97 -4.86
N PHE A 3 5.29 27.68 -3.85
CA PHE A 3 5.16 26.48 -3.05
C PHE A 3 3.81 26.57 -2.33
N HIS A 4 2.84 25.78 -2.76
CA HIS A 4 1.63 25.60 -1.97
C HIS A 4 2.02 24.81 -0.73
N ASN A 5 1.85 25.48 0.42
CA ASN A 5 2.04 24.93 1.74
C ASN A 5 1.22 23.66 1.89
N ASN A 6 1.92 22.55 2.13
CA ASN A 6 1.30 21.32 2.61
C ASN A 6 0.68 21.63 3.97
N HIS A 7 -0.65 21.69 4.02
CA HIS A 7 -1.41 21.75 5.25
C HIS A 7 -1.11 20.46 6.05
N PRO A 8 -0.46 20.55 7.23
CA PRO A 8 -0.20 19.39 8.08
C PRO A 8 -1.47 18.81 8.72
N GLU A 9 -2.60 19.52 8.61
CA GLU A 9 -3.78 19.33 9.44
C GLU A 9 -4.86 18.41 8.83
N ARG A 10 -4.60 17.82 7.66
CA ARG A 10 -5.50 16.81 7.06
C ARG A 10 -5.14 15.36 7.40
N TYR A 11 -4.01 15.14 8.04
CA TYR A 11 -3.68 13.85 8.62
C TYR A 11 -4.08 13.92 10.09
N GLY A 12 -5.25 13.37 10.41
CA GLY A 12 -5.69 13.23 11.80
C GLY A 12 -4.56 12.67 12.66
N GLU A 13 -4.51 13.12 13.91
CA GLU A 13 -3.46 12.92 14.93
C GLU A 13 -3.08 11.44 15.24
N TYR A 14 -3.52 10.47 14.44
CA TYR A 14 -3.34 9.03 14.61
C TYR A 14 -2.41 8.35 13.59
N ASN A 15 -1.73 9.08 12.71
CA ASN A 15 -0.85 8.51 11.66
C ASN A 15 0.66 8.56 11.97
N GLN A 16 1.06 8.59 13.24
CA GLN A 16 2.47 8.37 13.58
C GLN A 16 2.80 6.89 13.28
N PRO A 17 3.82 6.61 12.46
CA PRO A 17 4.24 5.24 12.22
C PRO A 17 4.68 4.61 13.55
N THR A 18 3.90 3.65 14.03
CA THR A 18 4.03 3.01 15.34
C THR A 18 5.26 2.13 15.47
N THR A 19 5.97 1.87 14.37
CA THR A 19 7.19 1.07 14.37
C THR A 19 8.26 1.60 13.41
N PRO A 20 9.53 1.23 13.61
CA PRO A 20 10.62 1.60 12.71
C PRO A 20 10.39 1.21 11.24
N LEU A 21 9.80 0.03 10.97
CA LEU A 21 9.50 -0.41 9.59
C LEU A 21 8.48 0.52 8.94
N PHE A 22 7.35 0.79 9.59
CA PHE A 22 6.33 1.67 9.01
C PHE A 22 6.80 3.12 8.91
N ALA A 23 7.68 3.56 9.80
CA ALA A 23 8.29 4.88 9.72
C ALA A 23 9.21 5.01 8.52
N PHE A 24 9.98 3.96 8.25
CA PHE A 24 10.78 3.86 7.04
C PHE A 24 9.89 3.85 5.79
N LEU A 25 8.87 3.01 5.73
CA LEU A 25 7.97 2.92 4.56
C LEU A 25 7.23 4.23 4.28
N ALA A 26 6.67 4.87 5.31
CA ALA A 26 5.99 6.16 5.20
C ALA A 26 6.92 7.26 4.66
N ARG A 27 8.21 7.25 5.03
CA ARG A 27 9.21 8.19 4.52
C ARG A 27 9.72 7.85 3.12
N THR A 28 9.54 6.61 2.66
CA THR A 28 9.84 6.20 1.28
C THR A 28 8.71 6.49 0.30
N GLN A 29 7.60 7.09 0.77
CA GLN A 29 6.55 7.62 -0.10
C GLN A 29 7.10 8.83 -0.87
N PHE A 30 7.58 8.62 -2.08
CA PHE A 30 7.52 9.57 -3.19
C PHE A 30 8.10 8.87 -4.41
N SER A 31 7.23 8.42 -5.31
CA SER A 31 7.46 8.41 -6.76
C SER A 31 6.22 7.91 -7.47
N PHE A 32 5.87 8.62 -8.54
CA PHE A 32 4.83 8.31 -9.50
C PHE A 32 5.07 6.92 -10.10
N TYR A 33 4.53 5.87 -9.48
CA TYR A 33 4.62 4.51 -10.01
C TYR A 33 3.23 4.02 -10.41
N PRO A 34 3.07 3.51 -11.64
CA PRO A 34 1.84 2.84 -12.01
C PRO A 34 1.60 1.66 -11.05
N PRO A 35 0.34 1.33 -10.72
CA PRO A 35 -0.03 0.31 -9.73
C PRO A 35 0.71 -1.02 -9.92
N VAL A 36 0.99 -1.38 -11.18
CA VAL A 36 1.68 -2.61 -11.60
C VAL A 36 3.09 -2.77 -11.00
N LYS A 37 3.75 -1.69 -10.60
CA LYS A 37 5.12 -1.74 -10.01
C LYS A 37 5.16 -1.50 -8.51
N LEU A 38 4.03 -1.17 -7.89
CA LEU A 38 3.96 -0.80 -6.48
C LEU A 38 4.42 -1.95 -5.57
N GLN A 39 3.91 -3.16 -5.78
CA GLN A 39 4.27 -4.33 -4.96
C GLN A 39 5.77 -4.62 -5.03
N SER A 40 6.35 -4.62 -6.23
CA SER A 40 7.79 -4.84 -6.42
C SER A 40 8.64 -3.74 -5.77
N TYR A 41 8.20 -2.48 -5.84
CA TYR A 41 8.86 -1.37 -5.17
C TYR A 41 8.85 -1.55 -3.64
N PHE A 42 7.69 -1.84 -3.05
CA PHE A 42 7.58 -2.07 -1.61
C PHE A 42 8.36 -3.30 -1.15
N ASN A 43 8.35 -4.39 -1.92
CA ASN A 43 9.16 -5.56 -1.62
C ASN A 43 10.66 -5.24 -1.66
N GLN A 44 11.13 -4.42 -2.62
CA GLN A 44 12.53 -3.99 -2.66
C GLN A 44 12.88 -3.14 -1.43
N LYS A 45 12.01 -2.21 -1.03
CA LYS A 45 12.21 -1.39 0.18
C LYS A 45 12.19 -2.23 1.45
N LEU A 46 11.29 -3.21 1.52
CA LEU A 46 11.23 -4.16 2.63
C LEU A 46 12.53 -4.98 2.71
N SER A 47 13.00 -5.56 1.61
CA SER A 47 14.26 -6.31 1.59
C SER A 47 15.43 -5.46 2.07
N PHE A 48 15.57 -4.24 1.55
CA PHE A 48 16.63 -3.32 1.97
C PHE A 48 16.57 -3.01 3.48
N TRP A 49 15.37 -2.78 4.02
CA TRP A 49 15.19 -2.54 5.45
C TRP A 49 15.55 -3.78 6.28
N VAL A 50 15.06 -4.95 5.89
CA VAL A 50 15.31 -6.21 6.62
C VAL A 50 16.79 -6.59 6.56
N GLU A 51 17.47 -6.36 5.44
CA GLU A 51 18.94 -6.49 5.31
C GLU A 51 19.67 -5.56 6.28
N THR A 52 19.22 -4.31 6.40
CA THR A 52 19.80 -3.33 7.33
C THR A 52 19.62 -3.78 8.79
N VAL A 53 18.43 -4.25 9.16
CA VAL A 53 18.13 -4.77 10.50
C VAL A 53 18.97 -6.01 10.82
N ALA A 54 19.07 -6.95 9.88
CA ALA A 54 19.91 -8.14 10.03
C ALA A 54 21.40 -7.78 10.15
N GLY A 55 21.89 -6.84 9.34
CA GLY A 55 23.26 -6.34 9.36
C GLY A 55 23.61 -5.62 10.68
N ALA A 56 22.62 -5.06 11.36
CA ALA A 56 22.78 -4.51 12.72
C ALA A 56 22.83 -5.60 13.82
N GLY A 57 22.75 -6.88 13.47
CA GLY A 57 22.77 -8.00 14.42
C GLY A 57 21.44 -8.24 15.13
N ILE A 58 20.34 -7.67 14.64
CA ILE A 58 19.00 -7.86 15.21
C ILE A 58 18.41 -9.16 14.67
N ASP A 59 17.94 -10.03 15.57
CA ASP A 59 17.21 -11.25 15.19
C ASP A 59 15.89 -10.88 14.50
N LEU A 60 15.76 -11.35 13.26
CA LEU A 60 14.62 -11.09 12.39
C LEU A 60 13.33 -11.73 12.89
N VAL A 61 13.36 -12.89 13.57
CA VAL A 61 12.11 -13.56 13.97
C VAL A 61 11.41 -12.81 15.11
N PRO A 62 12.07 -12.45 16.22
CA PRO A 62 11.47 -11.61 17.26
C PRO A 62 11.17 -10.19 16.77
N TYR A 63 11.95 -9.66 15.81
CA TYR A 63 11.67 -8.37 15.19
C TYR A 63 10.39 -8.40 14.36
N GLY A 64 10.26 -9.35 13.42
CA GLY A 64 9.08 -9.52 12.57
C GLY A 64 7.81 -9.79 13.37
N ARG A 65 7.90 -10.57 14.45
CA ARG A 65 6.77 -10.76 15.38
C ARG A 65 6.30 -9.43 15.97
N ARG A 66 7.21 -8.55 16.39
CA ARG A 66 6.87 -7.24 16.97
C ARG A 66 6.23 -6.33 15.91
N GLU A 67 6.80 -6.29 14.72
CA GLU A 67 6.28 -5.52 13.59
C GLU A 67 4.87 -5.97 13.18
N ALA A 68 4.65 -7.28 13.02
CA ALA A 68 3.34 -7.84 12.69
C ALA A 68 2.29 -7.61 13.79
N ALA A 69 2.70 -7.71 15.07
CA ALA A 69 1.83 -7.42 16.20
C ALA A 69 1.45 -5.93 16.27
N ALA A 70 2.41 -5.03 16.03
CA ALA A 70 2.15 -3.60 16.00
C ALA A 70 1.26 -3.21 14.82
N PHE A 71 1.51 -3.79 13.64
CA PHE A 71 0.64 -3.62 12.47
C PHE A 71 -0.81 -4.02 12.76
N SER A 72 -1.00 -5.15 13.44
CA SER A 72 -2.34 -5.63 13.77
C SER A 72 -3.05 -4.79 14.82
N LYS A 73 -2.30 -4.14 15.72
CA LYS A 73 -2.84 -3.36 16.85
C LYS A 73 -2.99 -1.87 16.57
N THR A 74 -2.35 -1.36 15.53
CA THR A 74 -2.41 0.07 15.19
C THR A 74 -3.72 0.37 14.47
N PRO A 75 -4.61 1.19 15.05
CA PRO A 75 -5.85 1.57 14.38
C PRO A 75 -5.55 2.29 13.06
N GLY A 76 -6.34 2.03 12.01
CA GLY A 76 -6.25 2.73 10.73
C GLY A 76 -5.08 2.34 9.82
N ILE A 77 -4.04 1.64 10.31
CA ILE A 77 -2.86 1.31 9.48
C ILE A 77 -3.19 0.36 8.31
N LYS A 78 -4.20 -0.49 8.48
CA LYS A 78 -4.72 -1.39 7.43
C LYS A 78 -5.56 -0.65 6.40
N GLU A 79 -6.08 0.52 6.75
CA GLU A 79 -6.86 1.37 5.84
C GLU A 79 -5.96 2.29 5.00
N ILE A 80 -4.66 2.35 5.31
CA ILE A 80 -3.71 3.10 4.51
C ILE A 80 -3.65 2.50 3.10
N ARG A 81 -4.17 3.26 2.15
CA ARG A 81 -4.04 3.00 0.73
C ARG A 81 -2.67 3.47 0.27
N TRP A 82 -1.92 2.58 -0.36
CA TRP A 82 -0.62 2.92 -0.90
C TRP A 82 -0.81 3.28 -2.37
N VAL A 83 -0.87 4.57 -2.67
CA VAL A 83 -1.21 5.08 -3.99
C VAL A 83 0.02 5.63 -4.71
N GLY A 84 0.11 5.38 -6.01
CA GLY A 84 1.07 6.01 -6.91
C GLY A 84 0.39 7.04 -7.81
N GLY A 85 -0.26 8.08 -7.28
CA GLY A 85 -0.98 9.06 -8.10
C GLY A 85 -1.94 9.99 -7.36
N TYR A 86 -2.75 10.73 -8.14
CA TYR A 86 -3.63 11.84 -7.73
C TYR A 86 -4.92 11.42 -6.99
N ASP A 87 -5.27 10.14 -6.98
CA ASP A 87 -6.51 9.67 -6.38
C ASP A 87 -6.23 8.74 -5.20
N ASP A 88 -6.22 9.33 -4.01
CA ASP A 88 -6.01 8.64 -2.74
C ASP A 88 -7.09 7.59 -2.42
N THR A 89 -8.17 7.50 -3.21
CA THR A 89 -9.24 6.53 -3.03
C THR A 89 -8.95 5.19 -3.69
N MET A 90 -8.05 5.12 -4.67
CA MET A 90 -7.78 3.91 -5.44
C MET A 90 -6.37 3.38 -5.17
N GLY A 91 -6.23 2.28 -4.43
CA GLY A 91 -4.93 1.66 -4.22
C GLY A 91 -4.97 0.47 -3.29
N PRO A 92 -4.01 -0.46 -3.43
CA PRO A 92 -3.99 -1.67 -2.62
C PRO A 92 -3.63 -1.34 -1.17
N LYS A 93 -4.23 -2.10 -0.26
CA LYS A 93 -3.95 -2.04 1.18
C LYS A 93 -2.97 -3.15 1.56
N ILE A 94 -2.15 -2.92 2.58
CA ILE A 94 -1.38 -4.01 3.18
C ILE A 94 -2.31 -4.75 4.15
N ARG A 95 -2.43 -6.08 3.99
CA ARG A 95 -3.26 -6.94 4.85
C ARG A 95 -2.45 -7.57 5.96
N SER A 96 -1.22 -8.00 5.66
CA SER A 96 -0.34 -8.66 6.62
C SER A 96 1.14 -8.55 6.22
N ILE A 97 2.01 -8.89 7.16
CA ILE A 97 3.47 -8.97 6.96
C ILE A 97 3.88 -10.42 7.19
N LYS A 98 4.46 -11.05 6.18
CA LYS A 98 5.19 -12.32 6.31
C LYS A 98 6.61 -12.03 6.75
N TYR A 99 7.13 -12.88 7.64
CA TYR A 99 8.49 -12.75 8.17
C TYR A 99 9.08 -14.12 8.49
N GLY A 100 10.40 -14.17 8.48
CA GLY A 100 11.19 -15.35 8.84
C GLY A 100 12.65 -15.00 9.14
N PRO A 101 13.51 -16.00 9.39
CA PRO A 101 14.91 -15.79 9.74
C PRO A 101 15.76 -15.25 8.59
N ARG A 102 15.30 -15.33 7.33
CA ARG A 102 16.02 -14.83 6.15
C ARG A 102 15.27 -13.65 5.56
N VAL A 103 16.01 -12.73 4.92
CA VAL A 103 15.43 -11.59 4.18
C VAL A 103 14.38 -12.06 3.17
N SER A 104 14.63 -13.17 2.46
CA SER A 104 13.70 -13.76 1.48
C SER A 104 12.37 -14.23 2.06
N ASP A 105 12.28 -14.43 3.37
CA ASP A 105 11.07 -14.87 4.04
C ASP A 105 10.10 -13.69 4.30
N TRP A 106 10.54 -12.46 4.03
CA TRP A 106 9.78 -11.25 4.27
C TRP A 106 9.05 -10.77 3.04
N SER A 107 7.74 -10.53 3.18
CA SER A 107 6.90 -9.96 2.12
C SER A 107 5.63 -9.34 2.70
N PHE A 108 4.99 -8.44 1.94
CA PHE A 108 3.64 -7.99 2.26
C PHE A 108 2.60 -8.85 1.56
N GLU A 109 1.52 -9.17 2.27
CA GLU A 109 0.29 -9.60 1.63
C GLU A 109 -0.55 -8.36 1.32
N TRP A 110 -0.89 -8.20 0.04
CA TRP A 110 -1.66 -7.08 -0.45
C TRP A 110 -3.12 -7.45 -0.61
N ASP A 111 -3.98 -6.54 -0.22
CA ASP A 111 -5.37 -6.51 -0.63
C ASP A 111 -5.50 -5.58 -1.84
N PRO A 112 -5.78 -6.12 -3.03
CA PRO A 112 -5.95 -5.31 -4.24
C PRO A 112 -7.18 -4.39 -4.19
N ASP A 113 -8.10 -4.59 -3.24
CA ASP A 113 -9.34 -3.82 -3.08
C ASP A 113 -10.18 -3.75 -4.37
N VAL A 114 -10.22 -4.87 -5.11
CA VAL A 114 -10.95 -5.02 -6.39
C VAL A 114 -12.46 -4.96 -6.23
N GLU A 115 -12.97 -5.05 -4.99
CA GLU A 115 -14.40 -5.03 -4.69
C GLU A 115 -15.06 -3.68 -5.03
N GLU A 116 -14.31 -2.57 -5.04
CA GLU A 116 -14.83 -1.27 -5.49
C GLU A 116 -15.16 -1.24 -6.99
N LEU A 117 -14.45 -2.03 -7.83
CA LEU A 117 -14.75 -2.15 -9.27
C LEU A 117 -15.90 -3.12 -9.56
N VAL A 118 -16.30 -3.94 -8.58
CA VAL A 118 -17.42 -4.89 -8.73
C VAL A 118 -18.75 -4.15 -8.87
N GLY A 119 -18.89 -2.98 -8.22
CA GLY A 119 -20.05 -2.10 -8.39
C GLY A 119 -20.19 -1.61 -9.83
N GLU A 120 -19.13 -1.00 -10.38
CA GLU A 120 -19.12 -0.52 -11.77
C GLU A 120 -19.33 -1.65 -12.78
N PHE A 121 -18.76 -2.84 -12.51
CA PHE A 121 -18.96 -4.02 -13.33
C PHE A 121 -20.43 -4.47 -13.35
N TRP A 122 -21.07 -4.61 -12.18
CA TRP A 122 -22.48 -5.00 -12.12
C TRP A 122 -23.39 -3.91 -12.68
N ASP A 123 -23.05 -2.64 -12.50
CA ASP A 123 -23.76 -1.52 -13.13
C ASP A 123 -23.69 -1.60 -14.66
N LEU A 124 -22.55 -1.98 -15.25
CA LEU A 124 -22.43 -2.21 -16.70
C LEU A 124 -23.25 -3.42 -17.18
N VAL A 125 -23.38 -4.46 -16.36
CA VAL A 125 -24.19 -5.65 -16.68
C VAL A 125 -25.69 -5.34 -16.57
N HIS A 126 -26.10 -4.57 -15.57
CA HIS A 126 -27.50 -4.23 -15.31
C HIS A 126 -28.00 -3.01 -16.10
N ASN A 127 -27.14 -2.03 -16.36
CA ASN A 127 -27.38 -0.82 -17.12
C ASN A 127 -26.34 -0.68 -18.26
N PRO A 128 -26.39 -1.56 -19.27
CA PRO A 128 -25.44 -1.49 -20.38
C PRO A 128 -25.55 -0.13 -21.07
N PRO A 129 -24.43 0.52 -21.44
CA PRO A 129 -24.48 1.78 -22.17
C PRO A 129 -25.32 1.62 -23.44
N LEU A 130 -26.17 2.61 -23.71
CA LEU A 130 -27.07 2.64 -24.86
C LEU A 130 -26.30 2.26 -26.13
N ARG A 131 -26.65 1.11 -26.73
CA ARG A 131 -26.15 0.74 -28.06
C ARG A 131 -26.74 1.72 -29.06
N ILE A 132 -25.97 2.73 -29.45
CA ILE A 132 -26.35 3.66 -30.52
C ILE A 132 -26.40 2.83 -31.82
N PRO A 133 -27.55 2.73 -32.51
CA PRO A 133 -27.63 2.05 -33.80
C PRO A 133 -26.68 2.73 -34.80
N GLY A 134 -25.76 1.96 -35.39
CA GLY A 134 -24.76 2.45 -36.35
C GLY A 134 -23.28 2.18 -35.98
N ALA A 135 -22.99 1.60 -34.82
CA ALA A 135 -21.62 1.34 -34.35
C ALA A 135 -20.94 0.06 -34.90
N TRP A 136 -21.54 -0.61 -35.88
CA TRP A 136 -20.87 -1.62 -36.68
C TRP A 136 -20.78 -1.09 -38.11
N VAL A 137 -19.58 -0.72 -38.54
CA VAL A 137 -19.26 -0.65 -39.97
C VAL A 137 -18.47 -1.92 -40.27
N ASP A 138 -18.90 -2.63 -41.33
CA ASP A 138 -18.52 -4.00 -41.73
C ASP A 138 -17.04 -4.38 -41.57
#